data_AF-A0A4P6XLQ8-F1
#
_entry.id   AF-A0A4P6XLQ8-F1
#
_cell.length_a   1.000
_cell.length_b   1.000
_cell.length_c   1.000
_cell.angle_alpha   90.00
_cell.angle_beta   90.00
_cell.angle_gamma   90.00
#
_symmetry.space_group_name_H-M   'P 1'
#
loop_
_entity.id
_entity.type
_entity.pdbx_description
1 polymer ?
#
loop_
_entity_poly.entity_id
_entity_poly.type
_entity_poly.pdbx_seq_one_letter_code
_entity_poly.pdbx_strand_id
1 'polypeptide(L)'
;MSSENTEDGIRQYFGQPEARLNAPISCKVMQIFNVSESKEKALEEWRYYHNPNKAPFERMEHVSRPIIYGVDLDATEHEQKARSSKATYKLLLRDPTDNYFYAVELEDLPFLRPQSSLTKSPLPIVLGGKLTLQHGTLVSDGIVLLRKHQCAYEDPDPASELTKLLNEDIVPNTIDLLERLLEKTHPSGP
;
A
#
# COMPACT_ATOMS: atom_id res chain seq x y z
N MET A 1 14.20 -15.99 -34.74
CA MET A 1 13.51 -16.49 -33.53
C MET A 1 14.34 -16.00 -32.36
N SER A 2 13.97 -14.86 -31.82
CA SER A 2 14.71 -14.18 -30.75
C SER A 2 14.24 -14.77 -29.43
N SER A 3 15.15 -15.40 -28.68
CA SER A 3 14.95 -15.78 -27.29
C SER A 3 14.57 -14.54 -26.49
N GLU A 4 13.31 -14.47 -26.05
CA GLU A 4 12.84 -13.44 -25.12
C GLU A 4 13.56 -13.63 -23.79
N ASN A 5 14.50 -12.74 -23.48
CA ASN A 5 15.20 -12.66 -22.20
C ASN A 5 14.20 -12.42 -21.07
N THR A 6 13.55 -13.48 -20.61
CA THR A 6 12.70 -13.47 -19.42
C THR A 6 13.54 -13.55 -18.14
N GLU A 7 14.87 -13.70 -18.28
CA GLU A 7 15.80 -14.04 -17.19
C GLU A 7 16.15 -12.88 -16.25
N ASP A 8 15.99 -11.62 -16.68
CA ASP A 8 16.43 -10.45 -15.89
C ASP A 8 15.31 -9.79 -15.05
N GLY A 9 14.09 -10.34 -15.08
CA GLY A 9 12.97 -9.89 -14.24
C GLY A 9 12.68 -8.39 -14.41
N ILE A 10 12.52 -7.67 -13.29
CA ILE A 10 12.32 -6.21 -13.32
C ILE A 10 13.62 -5.42 -13.58
N ARG A 11 14.80 -6.03 -13.34
CA ARG A 11 16.09 -5.31 -13.39
C ARG A 11 16.44 -4.78 -14.76
N GLN A 12 15.96 -5.44 -15.82
CA GLN A 12 16.16 -4.99 -17.20
C GLN A 12 15.66 -3.56 -17.47
N TYR A 13 14.78 -3.02 -16.63
CA TYR A 13 14.25 -1.66 -16.73
C TYR A 13 14.99 -0.64 -15.86
N PHE A 14 16.01 -1.06 -15.12
CA PHE A 14 16.76 -0.17 -14.23
C PHE A 14 17.46 0.95 -15.00
N GLY A 15 17.36 2.18 -14.48
CA GLY A 15 17.98 3.38 -15.08
C GLY A 15 17.28 3.90 -16.33
N GLN A 16 16.20 3.26 -16.79
CA GLN A 16 15.38 3.77 -17.88
C GLN A 16 14.36 4.78 -17.32
N PRO A 17 14.24 6.00 -17.89
CA PRO A 17 13.26 6.98 -17.43
C PRO A 17 11.83 6.48 -17.66
N GLU A 18 11.60 5.81 -18.80
CA GLU A 18 10.31 5.21 -19.15
C GLU A 18 10.55 3.92 -19.95
N ALA A 19 9.82 2.87 -19.61
CA ALA A 19 9.87 1.58 -20.30
C ALA A 19 8.53 0.83 -20.19
N ARG A 20 8.36 -0.22 -21.00
CA ARG A 20 7.20 -1.12 -20.91
C ARG A 20 7.66 -2.55 -20.73
N LEU A 21 6.95 -3.30 -19.89
CA LEU A 21 7.22 -4.72 -19.71
C LEU A 21 7.15 -5.46 -21.05
N ASN A 22 8.20 -6.19 -21.40
CA ASN A 22 8.32 -6.98 -22.63
C ASN A 22 7.65 -8.35 -22.49
N ALA A 23 7.49 -8.83 -21.27
CA ALA A 23 6.81 -10.06 -20.91
C ALA A 23 6.06 -9.88 -19.59
N PRO A 24 5.03 -10.71 -19.32
CA PRO A 24 4.38 -10.73 -18.02
C PRO A 24 5.36 -11.11 -16.89
N ILE A 25 5.22 -10.49 -15.72
CA ILE A 25 6.03 -10.79 -14.53
C ILE A 25 5.12 -11.16 -13.37
N SER A 26 5.30 -12.37 -12.82
CA SER A 26 4.58 -12.84 -11.64
C SER A 26 5.33 -12.46 -10.37
N CYS A 27 4.76 -11.59 -9.56
CA CYS A 27 5.41 -11.02 -8.39
C CYS A 27 4.69 -11.44 -7.10
N LYS A 28 5.40 -11.42 -5.97
CA LYS A 28 4.81 -11.52 -4.64
C LYS A 28 4.63 -10.13 -4.03
N VAL A 29 3.46 -9.88 -3.43
CA VAL A 29 3.18 -8.64 -2.69
C VAL A 29 3.83 -8.73 -1.31
N MET A 30 4.84 -7.90 -1.07
CA MET A 30 5.64 -7.94 0.15
C MET A 30 5.18 -6.93 1.19
N GLN A 31 4.80 -5.73 0.76
CA GLN A 31 4.28 -4.67 1.63
C GLN A 31 3.29 -3.79 0.86
N ILE A 32 2.40 -3.10 1.59
CA ILE A 32 1.40 -2.18 1.03
C ILE A 32 1.35 -0.94 1.92
N PHE A 33 1.35 0.24 1.30
CA PHE A 33 1.18 1.53 1.96
C PHE A 33 0.07 2.32 1.27
N ASN A 34 -0.82 2.91 2.05
CA ASN A 34 -1.72 3.95 1.55
C ASN A 34 -0.95 5.27 1.48
N VAL A 35 -0.59 5.73 0.29
CA VAL A 35 0.17 6.97 0.10
C VAL A 35 -0.71 8.21 0.08
N SER A 36 -2.03 8.05 0.06
CA SER A 36 -3.01 9.14 0.20
C SER A 36 -3.24 9.53 1.68
N GLU A 37 -2.68 8.78 2.63
CA GLU A 37 -2.83 8.98 4.06
C GLU A 37 -1.50 9.39 4.70
N SER A 38 -1.57 10.25 5.73
CA SER A 38 -0.37 10.64 6.49
C SER A 38 0.13 9.47 7.35
N LYS A 39 1.43 9.41 7.61
CA LYS A 39 2.01 8.31 8.39
C LYS A 39 1.54 8.31 9.84
N GLU A 40 1.24 9.49 10.40
CA GLU A 40 0.68 9.68 11.74
C GLU A 40 -0.72 9.08 11.83
N LYS A 41 -1.57 9.37 10.83
CA LYS A 41 -2.94 8.84 10.77
C LYS A 41 -2.92 7.32 10.60
N ALA A 42 -2.05 6.80 9.71
CA ALA A 42 -1.85 5.38 9.56
C ALA A 42 -1.40 4.75 10.90
N LEU A 43 -0.37 5.31 11.55
CA LEU A 43 0.16 4.78 12.83
C LEU A 43 -0.92 4.69 13.90
N GLU A 44 -1.78 5.70 13.98
CA GLU A 44 -2.89 5.70 14.92
C GLU A 44 -3.93 4.61 14.62
N GLU A 45 -4.29 4.41 13.35
CA GLU A 45 -5.17 3.31 12.94
C GLU A 45 -4.56 1.95 13.30
N TRP A 46 -3.28 1.73 13.01
CA TRP A 46 -2.59 0.50 13.38
C TRP A 46 -2.54 0.27 14.91
N ARG A 47 -2.32 1.33 15.69
CA ARG A 47 -2.37 1.26 17.17
C ARG A 47 -3.77 0.93 17.69
N TYR A 48 -4.82 1.42 17.04
CA TYR A 48 -6.21 1.06 17.37
C TYR A 48 -6.46 -0.45 17.20
N TYR A 49 -5.98 -1.05 16.10
CA TYR A 49 -6.06 -2.50 15.89
C TYR A 49 -5.24 -3.30 16.91
N HIS A 50 -4.11 -2.79 17.37
CA HIS A 50 -3.28 -3.45 18.39
C HIS A 50 -3.92 -3.41 19.79
N ASN A 51 -4.46 -2.26 20.20
CA ASN A 51 -5.11 -2.10 21.50
C ASN A 51 -6.22 -1.04 21.44
N PRO A 52 -7.48 -1.45 21.22
CA PRO A 52 -8.59 -0.50 21.08
C PRO A 52 -8.85 0.30 22.37
N ASN A 53 -8.49 -0.23 23.55
CA ASN A 53 -8.72 0.43 24.84
C ASN A 53 -7.74 1.58 25.12
N LYS A 54 -6.65 1.68 24.37
CA LYS A 54 -5.67 2.79 24.49
C LYS A 54 -5.87 3.88 23.44
N ALA A 55 -6.77 3.67 22.50
CA ALA A 55 -7.07 4.67 21.48
C ALA A 55 -7.90 5.81 22.08
N PRO A 56 -7.67 7.07 21.66
CA PRO A 56 -8.45 8.20 22.14
C PRO A 56 -9.95 7.95 21.90
N PHE A 57 -10.71 7.95 23.00
CA PHE A 57 -12.15 7.62 23.08
C PHE A 57 -13.04 8.52 22.20
N GLU A 58 -12.49 9.64 21.71
CA GLU A 58 -13.20 10.70 21.00
C GLU A 58 -13.67 10.31 19.57
N ARG A 59 -13.31 9.11 19.08
CA ARG A 59 -13.66 8.62 17.74
C ARG A 59 -14.68 7.48 17.70
N MET A 60 -15.44 7.27 18.77
CA MET A 60 -16.43 6.18 18.79
C MET A 60 -17.63 6.39 17.85
N GLU A 61 -17.74 7.53 17.17
CA GLU A 61 -18.79 7.74 16.17
C GLU A 61 -18.19 8.19 14.82
N HIS A 62 -18.07 7.25 13.88
CA HIS A 62 -17.81 7.45 12.44
C HIS A 62 -16.35 7.61 11.98
N VAL A 63 -15.83 6.53 11.38
CA VAL A 63 -14.63 6.44 10.50
C VAL A 63 -14.78 7.27 9.19
N SER A 64 -15.55 8.35 9.18
CA SER A 64 -15.81 9.13 7.96
C SER A 64 -16.24 10.59 8.16
N ARG A 65 -15.97 11.23 9.30
CA ARG A 65 -16.25 12.68 9.45
C ARG A 65 -14.96 13.49 9.64
N PRO A 66 -14.82 14.64 8.95
CA PRO A 66 -13.66 15.51 9.10
C PRO A 66 -13.59 16.09 10.51
N ILE A 67 -12.36 16.23 11.00
CA ILE A 67 -12.02 16.83 12.29
C ILE A 67 -12.33 18.34 12.21
N ILE A 68 -13.21 18.85 13.08
CA ILE A 68 -13.50 20.28 13.20
C ILE A 68 -12.51 20.88 14.21
N TYR A 69 -11.51 21.60 13.72
CA TYR A 69 -10.63 22.42 14.55
C TYR A 69 -11.21 23.83 14.66
N GLY A 70 -11.87 24.13 15.79
CA GLY A 70 -12.42 25.45 16.05
C GLY A 70 -13.74 25.70 15.33
N VAL A 71 -14.78 25.99 16.11
CA VAL A 71 -16.06 26.45 15.59
C VAL A 71 -15.95 27.97 15.51
N ASP A 72 -15.70 28.49 14.32
CA ASP A 72 -15.88 29.92 14.07
C ASP A 72 -17.39 30.15 13.87
N LEU A 73 -18.04 30.81 14.82
CA LEU A 73 -19.50 30.96 14.85
C LEU A 73 -20.02 31.93 13.77
N ASP A 74 -19.11 32.54 13.00
CA ASP A 74 -19.42 33.53 11.95
C ASP A 74 -19.24 32.98 10.52
N ALA A 75 -18.86 31.70 10.34
CA ALA A 75 -18.66 31.12 9.01
C ALA A 75 -19.98 30.59 8.43
N THR A 76 -20.44 31.24 7.38
CA THR A 76 -21.59 30.83 6.55
C THR A 76 -21.44 29.39 6.04
N GLU A 77 -22.56 28.65 6.03
CA GLU A 77 -22.71 27.18 5.86
C GLU A 77 -22.22 26.56 4.52
N HIS A 78 -21.29 27.20 3.82
CA HIS A 78 -20.77 26.74 2.54
C HIS A 78 -19.26 26.56 2.57
N GLU A 79 -18.74 25.63 3.35
CA GLU A 79 -17.48 24.95 3.01
C GLU A 79 -17.21 23.74 3.90
N GLN A 80 -16.50 22.75 3.35
CA GLN A 80 -16.01 21.52 4.00
C GLN A 80 -16.95 20.31 4.09
N LYS A 81 -17.55 19.92 2.96
CA LYS A 81 -17.54 18.48 2.62
C LYS A 81 -16.10 18.09 2.30
N ALA A 82 -15.32 17.73 3.32
CA ALA A 82 -14.02 17.10 3.13
C ALA A 82 -14.23 15.88 2.23
N ARG A 83 -13.81 15.97 0.97
CA ARG A 83 -13.77 14.82 0.07
C ARG A 83 -12.83 13.82 0.74
N SER A 84 -13.38 12.70 1.23
CA SER A 84 -12.58 11.51 1.58
C SER A 84 -11.60 11.29 0.42
N SER A 85 -10.31 11.54 0.66
CA SER A 85 -9.30 11.29 -0.38
C SER A 85 -9.39 9.82 -0.74
N LYS A 86 -9.48 9.55 -2.04
CA LYS A 86 -9.48 8.20 -2.55
C LYS A 86 -8.14 7.56 -2.18
N ALA A 87 -8.17 6.40 -1.52
CA ALA A 87 -6.95 5.69 -1.18
C ALA A 87 -6.17 5.34 -2.46
N THR A 88 -4.88 5.61 -2.45
CA THR A 88 -3.93 5.26 -3.50
C THR A 88 -2.85 4.43 -2.85
N TYR A 89 -2.58 3.25 -3.39
CA TYR A 89 -1.65 2.33 -2.77
C TYR A 89 -0.29 2.28 -3.48
N LYS A 90 0.76 2.20 -2.68
CA LYS A 90 2.13 1.83 -3.09
C LYS A 90 2.43 0.44 -2.57
N LEU A 91 2.86 -0.45 -3.45
CA LEU A 91 3.18 -1.84 -3.15
C LEU A 91 4.68 -2.05 -3.28
N LEU A 92 5.26 -2.80 -2.35
CA LEU A 92 6.56 -3.42 -2.53
C LEU A 92 6.34 -4.81 -3.11
N LEU A 93 6.95 -5.09 -4.25
CA LEU A 93 6.82 -6.35 -4.96
C LEU A 93 8.17 -7.07 -5.02
N ARG A 94 8.11 -8.39 -5.08
CA ARG A 94 9.27 -9.26 -5.31
C ARG A 94 9.04 -10.13 -6.53
N ASP A 95 9.92 -10.04 -7.53
CA ASP A 95 9.84 -10.86 -8.73
C ASP A 95 10.38 -12.29 -8.51
N PRO A 96 10.29 -13.19 -9.51
CA PRO A 96 10.81 -14.56 -9.38
C PRO A 96 12.34 -14.65 -9.22
N THR A 97 13.06 -13.58 -9.55
CA THR A 97 14.51 -13.46 -9.45
C THR A 97 14.97 -12.78 -8.14
N ASP A 98 14.07 -12.70 -7.15
CA ASP A 98 14.27 -12.12 -5.81
C ASP A 98 14.63 -10.62 -5.84
N ASN A 99 14.26 -9.91 -6.91
CA ASN A 99 14.41 -8.46 -6.96
C ASN A 99 13.20 -7.75 -6.37
N TYR A 100 13.48 -6.74 -5.56
CA TYR A 100 12.48 -5.90 -4.91
C TYR A 100 12.30 -4.59 -5.65
N PHE A 101 11.05 -4.22 -5.90
CA PHE A 101 10.73 -2.98 -6.60
C PHE A 101 9.37 -2.44 -6.16
N TYR A 102 9.16 -1.15 -6.39
CA TYR A 102 7.91 -0.49 -6.05
C TYR A 102 6.94 -0.47 -7.24
N ALA A 103 5.67 -0.63 -6.92
CA ALA A 103 4.58 -0.38 -7.82
C ALA A 103 3.60 0.62 -7.20
N VAL A 104 3.01 1.49 -8.00
CA VAL A 104 2.04 2.50 -7.55
C VAL A 104 0.75 2.34 -8.32
N GLU A 105 -0.36 2.40 -7.60
CA GLU A 105 -1.69 2.41 -8.15
C GLU A 105 -1.95 3.70 -8.96
N LEU A 106 -2.16 3.56 -10.27
CA LEU A 106 -2.51 4.67 -11.17
C LEU A 106 -4.02 4.71 -11.47
N GLU A 107 -4.65 3.54 -11.53
CA GLU A 107 -6.10 3.37 -11.65
C GLU A 107 -6.61 2.51 -10.51
N ASP A 108 -7.86 2.66 -10.11
CA ASP A 108 -8.44 1.83 -9.05
C ASP A 108 -8.32 0.34 -9.34
N LEU A 109 -7.64 -0.34 -8.43
CA LEU A 109 -7.54 -1.80 -8.41
C LEU A 109 -8.60 -2.33 -7.45
N PRO A 110 -9.65 -3.03 -7.94
CA PRO A 110 -10.75 -3.49 -7.09
C PRO A 110 -10.30 -4.38 -5.93
N PHE A 111 -9.23 -5.17 -6.12
CA PHE A 111 -8.69 -6.03 -5.08
C PHE A 111 -7.99 -5.25 -3.95
N LEU A 112 -7.57 -4.00 -4.18
CA LEU A 112 -7.01 -3.14 -3.13
C LEU A 112 -8.06 -2.27 -2.44
N ARG A 113 -9.33 -2.39 -2.82
CA ARG A 113 -10.41 -1.67 -2.13
C ARG A 113 -10.85 -2.51 -0.95
N PRO A 114 -11.00 -1.93 0.25
CA PRO A 114 -11.39 -2.68 1.44
C PRO A 114 -12.73 -3.40 1.21
N GLN A 115 -12.67 -4.72 1.01
CA GLN A 115 -13.83 -5.59 1.13
C GLN A 115 -13.82 -6.01 2.60
N SER A 116 -14.85 -5.63 3.36
CA SER A 116 -14.86 -5.74 4.82
C SER A 116 -14.40 -7.11 5.34
N SER A 117 -13.50 -7.11 6.33
CA SER A 117 -13.13 -8.23 7.22
C SER A 117 -12.18 -9.33 6.70
N LEU A 118 -11.53 -9.19 5.54
CA LEU A 118 -10.65 -10.25 5.02
C LEU A 118 -9.31 -10.39 5.77
N THR A 119 -8.72 -9.27 6.14
CA THR A 119 -7.46 -9.19 6.87
C THR A 119 -7.78 -8.79 8.31
N LYS A 120 -7.19 -9.44 9.30
CA LYS A 120 -7.35 -9.04 10.71
C LYS A 120 -6.56 -7.74 11.03
N SER A 121 -6.40 -6.86 10.04
CA SER A 121 -5.55 -5.68 10.05
C SER A 121 -6.09 -4.60 9.08
N PRO A 122 -5.55 -3.37 9.10
CA PRO A 122 -5.91 -2.32 8.14
C PRO A 122 -5.54 -2.60 6.67
N LEU A 123 -4.89 -3.73 6.35
CA LEU A 123 -4.45 -4.01 4.98
C LEU A 123 -5.62 -4.39 4.08
N PRO A 124 -5.66 -3.95 2.81
CA PRO A 124 -6.75 -4.32 1.91
C PRO A 124 -6.71 -5.79 1.46
N ILE A 125 -5.53 -6.43 1.49
CA ILE A 125 -5.29 -7.82 1.10
C ILE A 125 -4.23 -8.47 1.99
N VAL A 126 -4.20 -9.80 2.01
CA VAL A 126 -3.16 -10.59 2.70
C VAL A 126 -1.84 -10.49 1.94
N LEU A 127 -0.73 -10.27 2.66
CA LEU A 127 0.60 -10.22 2.07
C LEU A 127 1.05 -11.61 1.59
N GLY A 128 1.94 -11.65 0.59
CA GLY A 128 2.41 -12.89 -0.04
C GLY A 128 1.56 -13.35 -1.23
N GLY A 129 0.45 -12.65 -1.52
CA GLY A 129 -0.36 -12.88 -2.71
C GLY A 129 0.43 -12.66 -4.00
N LYS A 130 -0.02 -13.28 -5.09
CA LYS A 130 0.66 -13.19 -6.39
C LYS A 130 0.02 -12.09 -7.22
N LEU A 131 0.81 -11.10 -7.61
CA LEU A 131 0.42 -10.06 -8.56
C LEU A 131 1.10 -10.33 -9.90
N THR A 132 0.32 -10.66 -10.92
CA THR A 132 0.80 -10.84 -12.28
C THR A 132 0.70 -9.51 -13.02
N LEU A 133 1.86 -8.92 -13.35
CA LEU A 133 1.98 -7.75 -14.21
C LEU A 133 1.93 -8.21 -15.66
N GLN A 134 1.09 -7.59 -16.48
CA GLN A 134 0.91 -7.99 -17.89
C GLN A 134 1.98 -7.35 -18.79
N HIS A 135 2.18 -7.96 -19.96
CA HIS A 135 2.95 -7.34 -21.05
C HIS A 135 2.44 -5.91 -21.32
N GLY A 136 3.36 -4.97 -21.54
CA GLY A 136 3.05 -3.57 -21.83
C GLY A 136 2.77 -2.70 -20.61
N THR A 137 2.86 -3.22 -19.38
CA THR A 137 2.78 -2.44 -18.14
C THR A 137 3.89 -1.41 -18.10
N LEU A 138 3.56 -0.18 -17.70
CA LEU A 138 4.47 0.95 -17.72
C LEU A 138 5.39 0.92 -16.49
N VAL A 139 6.68 1.14 -16.74
CA VAL A 139 7.71 1.39 -15.73
C VAL A 139 8.23 2.81 -15.95
N SER A 140 8.15 3.67 -14.95
CA SER A 140 8.62 5.06 -15.01
C SER A 140 9.50 5.34 -13.81
N ASP A 141 10.71 5.85 -14.04
CA ASP A 141 11.69 6.16 -13.00
C ASP A 141 11.88 5.01 -11.98
N GLY A 142 11.91 3.76 -12.47
CA GLY A 142 12.05 2.56 -11.65
C GLY A 142 10.80 2.16 -10.86
N ILE A 143 9.65 2.78 -11.10
CA ILE A 143 8.35 2.46 -10.47
C ILE A 143 7.41 1.85 -11.50
N VAL A 144 6.80 0.72 -11.16
CA VAL A 144 5.76 0.11 -11.98
C VAL A 144 4.42 0.82 -11.75
N LEU A 145 3.76 1.27 -12.81
CA LEU A 145 2.47 1.96 -12.72
C LEU A 145 1.33 0.97 -12.98
N LEU A 146 0.57 0.67 -11.93
CA LEU A 146 -0.48 -0.35 -11.95
C LEU A 146 -1.79 0.22 -12.49
N ARG A 147 -2.32 -0.46 -13.50
CA ARG A 147 -3.65 -0.20 -14.07
C ARG A 147 -4.51 -1.46 -13.97
N LYS A 148 -5.83 -1.28 -13.91
CA LYS A 148 -6.77 -2.37 -13.68
C LYS A 148 -6.66 -3.51 -14.70
N HIS A 149 -6.42 -3.17 -15.96
CA HIS A 149 -6.35 -4.12 -17.07
C HIS A 149 -4.94 -4.70 -17.29
N GLN A 150 -3.94 -4.21 -16.55
CA GLN A 150 -2.53 -4.61 -16.70
C GLN A 150 -2.02 -5.41 -15.51
N CYS A 151 -2.89 -5.74 -14.55
CA CYS A 151 -2.53 -6.60 -13.44
C CYS A 151 -3.67 -7.51 -13.02
N ALA A 152 -3.31 -8.69 -12.51
CA ALA A 152 -4.23 -9.65 -11.92
C ALA A 152 -3.66 -10.10 -10.58
N TYR A 153 -4.51 -10.16 -9.55
CA TYR A 153 -4.14 -10.59 -8.21
C TYR A 153 -4.73 -11.96 -7.92
N GLU A 154 -3.92 -12.85 -7.35
CA GLU A 154 -4.29 -14.16 -6.82
C GLU A 154 -3.98 -14.18 -5.33
N ASP A 155 -4.94 -14.61 -4.51
CA ASP A 155 -4.76 -14.72 -3.06
C ASP A 155 -3.59 -15.65 -2.70
N PRO A 156 -2.85 -15.37 -1.62
CA PRO A 156 -1.78 -16.24 -1.18
C PRO A 156 -2.29 -17.59 -0.69
N ASP A 157 -1.47 -18.62 -0.84
CA ASP A 157 -1.64 -19.86 -0.08
C ASP A 157 -1.39 -19.56 1.42
N PRO A 158 -2.40 -19.73 2.30
CA PRO A 158 -2.24 -19.48 3.74
C PRO A 158 -1.28 -20.47 4.42
N ALA A 159 -1.01 -21.63 3.81
CA ALA A 159 -0.08 -22.61 4.36
C ALA A 159 1.39 -22.27 4.08
N SER A 160 1.66 -21.42 3.08
CA SER A 160 3.02 -21.03 2.66
C SER A 160 3.79 -20.33 3.78
N GLU A 161 5.06 -20.71 3.94
CA GLU A 161 5.97 -20.09 4.91
C GLU A 161 6.10 -18.58 4.70
N LEU A 162 6.15 -18.12 3.45
CA LEU A 162 6.23 -16.70 3.13
C LEU A 162 4.99 -15.94 3.61
N THR A 163 3.81 -16.48 3.34
CA THR A 163 2.54 -15.87 3.77
C THR A 163 2.49 -15.77 5.29
N LYS A 164 2.90 -16.83 6.00
CA LYS A 164 2.98 -16.81 7.47
C LYS A 164 3.95 -15.74 7.94
N LEU A 165 5.19 -15.76 7.46
CA LEU A 165 6.23 -14.80 7.85
C LEU A 165 5.82 -13.34 7.63
N LEU A 166 5.14 -13.03 6.51
CA LEU A 166 4.74 -11.66 6.20
C LEU A 166 3.53 -11.18 7.01
N ASN A 167 2.67 -12.08 7.47
CA ASN A 167 1.43 -11.71 8.14
C ASN A 167 1.44 -11.99 9.66
N GLU A 168 2.40 -12.79 10.15
CA GLU A 168 2.69 -12.96 11.56
C GLU A 168 3.18 -11.64 12.15
N ASP A 169 2.61 -11.24 13.29
CA ASP A 169 2.94 -9.99 13.96
C ASP A 169 2.89 -8.74 13.06
N ILE A 170 2.06 -8.77 12.00
CA ILE A 170 1.98 -7.66 11.03
C ILE A 170 1.60 -6.34 11.69
N VAL A 171 0.76 -6.38 12.72
CA VAL A 171 0.32 -5.19 13.46
C VAL A 171 1.49 -4.54 14.20
N PRO A 172 2.16 -5.19 15.17
CA PRO A 172 3.30 -4.59 15.86
C PRO A 172 4.47 -4.28 14.91
N ASN A 173 4.74 -5.09 13.89
CA ASN A 173 5.78 -4.83 12.90
C ASN A 173 5.52 -3.55 12.08
N THR A 174 4.25 -3.31 11.71
CA THR A 174 3.89 -2.10 10.96
C THR A 174 3.94 -0.85 11.84
N ILE A 175 3.58 -0.97 13.13
CA ILE A 175 3.72 0.12 14.11
C ILE A 175 5.20 0.54 14.22
N ASP A 176 6.11 -0.40 14.49
CA ASP A 176 7.56 -0.12 14.60
C ASP A 176 8.12 0.51 13.31
N LEU A 177 7.70 0.01 12.14
CA LEU A 177 8.10 0.59 10.86
C LEU A 177 7.63 2.05 10.72
N LEU A 178 6.36 2.34 11.01
CA LEU A 178 5.81 3.68 10.89
C LEU A 178 6.46 4.66 11.87
N GLU A 179 6.74 4.23 13.12
CA GLU A 179 7.46 5.02 14.12
C GLU A 179 8.86 5.39 13.62
N ARG A 180 9.65 4.41 13.13
CA ARG A 180 10.98 4.67 12.56
C ARG A 180 10.96 5.60 11.35
N LEU A 181 9.92 5.50 10.51
CA LEU A 181 9.77 6.39 9.35
C LEU A 181 9.46 7.83 9.78
N LEU A 182 8.66 8.01 10.84
CA LEU A 182 8.34 9.32 11.40
C LEU A 182 9.57 9.95 12.07
N GLU A 183 10.34 9.19 12.85
CA GLU A 183 11.59 9.66 13.47
C GLU A 183 12.60 10.17 12.44
N LYS A 184 12.73 9.49 11.30
CA LYS A 184 13.61 9.93 10.20
C LYS A 184 13.11 11.19 9.51
N THR A 185 11.80 11.44 9.51
CA THR A 185 11.19 12.60 8.87
C THR A 185 11.24 13.83 9.79
N HIS A 186 11.22 13.61 11.11
CA HIS A 186 11.38 14.62 12.15
C HIS A 186 12.54 14.24 13.07
N PRO A 187 13.80 14.39 12.63
CA PRO A 187 14.91 14.21 13.53
C PRO A 187 14.75 15.23 14.66
N SER A 188 14.51 14.76 15.87
CA SER A 188 14.55 15.58 17.07
C SER A 188 15.84 16.38 17.03
N GLY A 189 15.71 17.71 16.84
CA GLY A 189 16.87 18.60 16.79
C GLY A 189 17.66 18.53 18.10
N PRO A 190 18.97 18.84 18.07
CA PRO A 190 19.85 18.82 19.23
C PRO A 190 19.36 19.75 20.37
#